data_AF-A0A366DAG0-F1
#
_entry.id   AF-A0A366DAG0-F1
#
_cell.length_a   1.000
_cell.length_b   1.000
_cell.length_c   1.000
_cell.angle_alpha   90.00
_cell.angle_beta   90.00
_cell.angle_gamma   90.00
#
_symmetry.space_group_name_H-M   'P 1'
#
loop_
_entity.id
_entity.type
_entity.pdbx_description
1 polymer ?
#
loop_
_entity_poly.entity_id
_entity_poly.type
_entity_poly.pdbx_seq_one_letter_code
_entity_poly.pdbx_strand_id
1 'polypeptide(L)'
;MRGTTRRGSRNVFRMLTVATAAAIGLTLGNGPASAEIDSRAHIVDSAGLTIEAIQEDTLIEFIPPLDGNPLTREWFHNGTAAFKISGDGAEDFEGEITIGYQVGFPASFDGKLSFGWSTPGLELELGLDGGGAVTLDSLIPQAGVELEVGFGPGIETIEAATGEISGDEGFIRMHGFHGTVTGVVGPTNIRPFVTVKSSDGGTVTTYGKPWTL
;
A
#
# COMPACT_ATOMS: atom_id res chain seq x y z
N MET A 1 -53.79 28.67 79.25
CA MET A 1 -54.72 27.54 79.45
C MET A 1 -54.92 26.88 78.09
N ARG A 2 -54.47 25.62 77.91
CA ARG A 2 -54.76 24.70 76.76
C ARG A 2 -54.30 25.23 75.37
N GLY A 3 -53.75 24.44 74.46
CA GLY A 3 -53.71 22.99 74.30
C GLY A 3 -53.72 22.72 72.78
N THR A 4 -52.58 22.24 72.28
CA THR A 4 -52.35 21.33 71.14
C THR A 4 -53.54 20.86 70.29
N THR A 5 -53.35 20.77 68.96
CA THR A 5 -53.52 19.54 68.11
C THR A 5 -53.17 19.82 66.64
N ARG A 6 -52.12 19.21 66.05
CA ARG A 6 -52.11 18.00 65.17
C ARG A 6 -53.09 18.12 63.98
N ARG A 7 -52.77 17.86 62.70
CA ARG A 7 -51.96 16.77 62.11
C ARG A 7 -51.89 16.92 60.58
N GLY A 8 -50.79 16.47 59.96
CA GLY A 8 -50.71 15.91 58.58
C GLY A 8 -50.90 16.87 57.40
N SER A 9 -50.52 16.59 56.16
CA SER A 9 -49.64 15.58 55.54
C SER A 9 -49.71 15.85 54.03
N ARG A 10 -48.53 15.97 53.39
CA ARG A 10 -48.20 15.63 51.99
C ARG A 10 -48.75 16.49 50.83
N ASN A 11 -47.79 17.18 50.22
CA ASN A 11 -47.40 17.23 48.80
C ASN A 11 -48.41 17.70 47.74
N VAL A 12 -48.01 18.66 46.89
CA VAL A 12 -47.76 18.47 45.43
C VAL A 12 -47.16 19.75 44.80
N PHE A 13 -46.15 19.49 43.95
CA PHE A 13 -45.34 20.28 43.01
C PHE A 13 -45.90 21.55 42.31
N ARG A 14 -45.00 22.53 42.11
CA ARG A 14 -44.83 23.38 40.89
C ARG A 14 -43.33 23.73 40.76
N MET A 15 -42.58 23.09 39.87
CA MET A 15 -42.31 23.42 38.46
C MET A 15 -41.45 24.68 38.28
N LEU A 16 -40.12 24.48 38.15
CA LEU A 16 -39.17 25.49 37.72
C LEU A 16 -38.50 24.99 36.44
N THR A 17 -38.77 25.65 35.33
CA THR A 17 -38.20 25.38 34.01
C THR A 17 -36.81 26.03 33.94
N VAL A 18 -35.76 25.23 33.78
CA VAL A 18 -34.40 25.72 33.50
C VAL A 18 -34.08 25.39 32.05
N ALA A 19 -33.86 26.41 31.23
CA ALA A 19 -33.41 26.28 29.86
C ALA A 19 -31.89 26.11 29.84
N THR A 20 -31.41 24.92 29.51
CA THR A 20 -29.98 24.64 29.33
C THR A 20 -29.66 24.69 27.84
N ALA A 21 -28.86 25.66 27.41
CA ALA A 21 -28.32 25.69 26.05
C ALA A 21 -27.19 24.65 25.95
N ALA A 22 -27.43 23.55 25.24
CA ALA A 22 -26.41 22.57 24.90
C ALA A 22 -25.69 23.02 23.61
N ALA A 23 -24.45 23.52 23.75
CA ALA A 23 -23.56 23.69 22.61
C ALA A 23 -22.96 22.31 22.28
N ILE A 24 -23.43 21.68 21.20
CA ILE A 24 -22.80 20.48 20.64
C ILE A 24 -21.62 20.96 19.79
N GLY A 25 -20.40 20.85 20.34
CA GLY A 25 -19.19 20.94 19.53
C GLY A 25 -19.06 19.66 18.71
N LEU A 26 -19.44 19.71 17.43
CA LEU A 26 -18.99 18.70 16.47
C LEU A 26 -17.49 18.89 16.27
N THR A 27 -16.69 18.15 17.04
CA THR A 27 -15.30 17.90 16.64
C THR A 27 -15.38 16.93 15.47
N LEU A 28 -15.27 17.45 14.24
CA LEU A 28 -14.89 16.63 13.10
C LEU A 28 -13.47 16.14 13.40
N GLY A 29 -13.37 14.94 13.97
CA GLY A 29 -12.11 14.24 14.06
C GLY A 29 -11.67 13.94 12.65
N ASN A 30 -10.68 14.69 12.15
CA ASN A 30 -9.83 14.25 11.07
C ASN A 30 -9.02 13.07 11.63
N GLY A 31 -9.63 11.89 11.72
CA GLY A 31 -8.86 10.66 11.79
C GLY A 31 -8.14 10.51 10.45
N PRO A 32 -6.86 10.11 10.41
CA PRO A 32 -6.24 9.75 9.15
C PRO A 32 -7.17 8.74 8.45
N ALA A 33 -7.45 8.96 7.18
CA ALA A 33 -8.10 7.93 6.38
C ALA A 33 -7.23 6.68 6.53
N SER A 34 -7.79 5.62 7.11
CA SER A 34 -7.10 4.34 7.16
C SER A 34 -6.97 3.87 5.72
N ALA A 35 -5.78 4.02 5.12
CA ALA A 35 -5.44 3.22 3.96
C ALA A 35 -5.67 1.76 4.36
N GLU A 36 -6.35 1.00 3.51
CA GLU A 36 -6.56 -0.42 3.78
C GLU A 36 -5.23 -1.11 3.54
N ILE A 37 -4.64 -1.66 4.61
CA ILE A 37 -3.38 -2.40 4.51
C ILE A 37 -3.68 -3.75 3.87
N ASP A 38 -3.18 -3.94 2.65
CA ASP A 38 -3.37 -5.16 1.86
C ASP A 38 -2.51 -6.30 2.40
N SER A 39 -1.25 -6.01 2.74
CA SER A 39 -0.31 -6.98 3.29
C SER A 39 0.80 -6.30 4.08
N ARG A 40 1.36 -7.02 5.05
CA ARG A 40 2.53 -6.58 5.83
C ARG A 40 3.46 -7.74 6.13
N ALA A 41 4.74 -7.45 6.32
CA ALA A 41 5.72 -8.41 6.83
C ALA A 41 6.77 -7.63 7.61
N HIS A 42 7.38 -8.26 8.61
CA HIS A 42 8.48 -7.65 9.36
C HIS A 42 9.59 -8.66 9.62
N ILE A 43 10.78 -8.13 9.87
CA ILE A 43 11.93 -8.85 10.41
C ILE A 43 12.53 -8.04 11.56
N VAL A 44 13.33 -8.69 12.39
CA VAL A 44 14.23 -8.02 13.33
C VAL A 44 15.64 -8.18 12.81
N ASP A 45 16.36 -7.09 12.64
CA ASP A 45 17.73 -7.12 12.14
C ASP A 45 18.75 -7.43 13.24
N SER A 46 20.05 -7.42 12.90
CA SER A 46 21.12 -7.68 13.86
C SER A 46 21.34 -6.55 14.88
N ALA A 47 20.89 -5.34 14.61
CA ALA A 47 20.95 -4.20 15.52
C ALA A 47 19.78 -4.19 16.52
N GLY A 48 18.75 -5.01 16.25
CA GLY A 48 17.54 -5.10 17.07
C GLY A 48 16.41 -4.19 16.57
N LEU A 49 16.56 -3.56 15.40
CA LEU A 49 15.49 -2.82 14.74
C LEU A 49 14.48 -3.80 14.15
N THR A 50 13.19 -3.52 14.33
CA THR A 50 12.10 -4.18 13.63
C THR A 50 11.80 -3.39 12.37
N ILE A 51 12.03 -4.01 11.21
CA ILE A 51 11.79 -3.42 9.89
C ILE A 51 10.49 -4.02 9.35
N GLU A 52 9.48 -3.18 9.09
CA GLU A 52 8.18 -3.56 8.54
C GLU A 52 8.02 -3.03 7.11
N ALA A 53 7.70 -3.93 6.18
CA ALA A 53 7.27 -3.60 4.82
C ALA A 53 5.74 -3.72 4.74
N ILE A 54 5.09 -2.68 4.19
CA ILE A 54 3.64 -2.53 4.17
C ILE A 54 3.19 -2.23 2.74
N GLN A 55 2.17 -2.93 2.29
CA GLN A 55 1.52 -2.69 1.01
C GLN A 55 0.09 -2.17 1.26
N GLU A 56 -0.28 -1.08 0.61
CA GLU A 56 -1.58 -0.41 0.80
C GLU A 56 -2.16 0.06 -0.54
N ASP A 57 -3.48 0.22 -0.58
CA ASP A 57 -4.24 0.76 -1.71
C ASP A 57 -3.93 0.10 -3.06
N THR A 58 -3.63 -1.21 -3.04
CA THR A 58 -3.22 -1.94 -4.23
C THR A 58 -4.38 -2.16 -5.17
N LEU A 59 -4.24 -1.69 -6.39
CA LEU A 59 -5.22 -1.85 -7.44
C LEU A 59 -4.55 -2.31 -8.73
N ILE A 60 -4.99 -3.47 -9.24
CA ILE A 60 -4.63 -3.97 -10.57
C ILE A 60 -5.88 -3.90 -11.45
N GLU A 61 -5.85 -3.04 -12.47
CA GLU A 61 -6.96 -2.84 -13.40
C GLU A 61 -6.62 -3.45 -14.75
N PHE A 62 -7.15 -4.64 -15.04
CA PHE A 62 -7.07 -5.21 -16.37
C PHE A 62 -7.98 -4.45 -17.34
N ILE A 63 -7.43 -4.06 -18.48
CA ILE A 63 -8.14 -3.30 -19.51
C ILE A 63 -8.14 -4.04 -20.84
N PRO A 64 -9.13 -3.77 -21.73
CA PRO A 64 -9.07 -4.26 -23.10
C PRO A 64 -7.76 -3.82 -23.79
N PRO A 65 -7.02 -4.74 -24.44
CA PRO A 65 -5.76 -4.41 -25.08
C PRO A 65 -5.90 -3.34 -26.16
N LEU A 66 -5.03 -2.33 -26.13
CA LEU A 66 -5.02 -1.24 -27.09
C LEU A 66 -4.68 -1.69 -28.51
N ASP A 67 -3.91 -2.77 -28.65
CA ASP A 67 -3.55 -3.39 -29.93
C ASP A 67 -4.69 -4.23 -30.55
N GLY A 68 -5.79 -4.44 -29.82
CA GLY A 68 -6.92 -5.28 -30.24
C GLY A 68 -6.61 -6.77 -30.34
N ASN A 69 -5.45 -7.22 -29.86
CA ASN A 69 -5.02 -8.61 -29.96
C ASN A 69 -5.61 -9.45 -28.80
N PRO A 70 -6.37 -10.53 -29.08
CA PRO A 70 -6.97 -11.36 -28.04
C PRO A 70 -5.94 -12.13 -27.18
N LEU A 71 -4.69 -12.21 -27.64
CA LEU A 71 -3.57 -12.81 -26.91
C LEU A 71 -2.79 -11.78 -26.09
N THR A 72 -3.15 -10.50 -26.16
CA THR A 72 -2.58 -9.46 -25.32
C THR A 72 -3.35 -9.35 -24.01
N ARG A 73 -2.62 -9.02 -22.95
CA ARG A 73 -3.11 -8.75 -21.61
C ARG A 73 -2.51 -7.41 -21.22
N GLU A 74 -3.34 -6.48 -20.80
CA GLU A 74 -2.93 -5.10 -20.51
C GLU A 74 -3.58 -4.68 -19.20
N TRP A 75 -2.82 -3.97 -18.35
CA TRP A 75 -3.28 -3.52 -17.06
C TRP A 75 -2.62 -2.21 -16.61
N PHE A 76 -3.23 -1.59 -15.61
CA PHE A 76 -2.61 -0.57 -14.78
C PHE A 76 -2.43 -1.08 -13.35
N HIS A 77 -1.30 -0.73 -12.73
CA HIS A 77 -0.98 -1.00 -11.33
C HIS A 77 -0.86 0.32 -10.57
N ASN A 78 -1.68 0.45 -9.54
CA ASN A 78 -1.64 1.53 -8.56
C ASN A 78 -1.40 0.93 -7.18
N GLY A 79 -0.70 1.66 -6.32
CA GLY A 79 -0.49 1.22 -4.94
C GLY A 79 0.48 2.09 -4.17
N THR A 80 0.48 1.90 -2.86
CA THR A 80 1.39 2.54 -1.92
C THR A 80 2.27 1.46 -1.29
N ALA A 81 3.58 1.69 -1.28
CA ALA A 81 4.53 0.91 -0.52
C ALA A 81 5.01 1.76 0.65
N ALA A 82 4.72 1.33 1.86
CA ALA A 82 5.10 2.01 3.09
C ALA A 82 6.09 1.15 3.88
N PHE A 83 6.88 1.82 4.72
CA PHE A 83 7.76 1.17 5.67
C PHE A 83 7.56 1.74 7.07
N LYS A 84 7.87 0.92 8.07
CA LYS A 84 7.93 1.34 9.46
C LYS A 84 9.08 0.65 10.17
N ILE A 85 9.89 1.43 10.89
CA ILE A 85 11.03 0.97 11.67
C ILE A 85 10.73 1.23 13.14
N SER A 86 11.10 0.28 14.01
CA SER A 86 10.97 0.46 15.45
C SER A 86 12.10 -0.20 16.21
N GLY A 87 12.53 0.41 17.30
CA GLY A 87 13.70 0.00 18.07
C GLY A 87 14.56 1.22 18.45
N ASP A 88 15.64 0.98 19.16
CA ASP A 88 16.58 2.05 19.52
C ASP A 88 17.36 2.49 18.27
N GLY A 89 17.29 3.78 17.92
CA GLY A 89 17.94 4.35 16.73
C GLY A 89 17.16 4.17 15.42
N ALA A 90 15.85 3.91 15.48
CA ALA A 90 14.99 3.77 14.30
C ALA A 90 14.97 5.05 13.43
N GLU A 91 15.12 6.22 14.04
CA GLU A 91 15.17 7.52 13.37
C GLU A 91 16.39 7.70 12.45
N ASP A 92 17.46 6.94 12.69
CA ASP A 92 18.70 6.96 11.91
C ASP A 92 18.72 5.87 10.83
N PHE A 93 17.60 5.17 10.63
CA PHE A 93 17.50 4.12 9.63
C PHE A 93 17.73 4.67 8.22
N GLU A 94 18.47 3.90 7.42
CA GLU A 94 18.67 4.11 5.99
C GLU A 94 18.45 2.79 5.24
N GLY A 95 17.85 2.87 4.06
CA GLY A 95 17.63 1.71 3.21
C GLY A 95 16.95 2.04 1.89
N GLU A 96 16.42 1.02 1.24
CA GLU A 96 15.78 1.06 -0.06
C GLU A 96 14.38 0.42 0.05
N ILE A 97 13.37 1.06 -0.55
CA ILE A 97 12.03 0.50 -0.71
C ILE A 97 11.73 0.23 -2.18
N THR A 98 11.12 -0.91 -2.47
CA THR A 98 10.70 -1.32 -3.80
C THR A 98 9.23 -1.70 -3.80
N ILE A 99 8.45 -1.12 -4.71
CA ILE A 99 7.11 -1.57 -5.08
C ILE A 99 7.18 -2.32 -6.41
N GLY A 100 6.54 -3.47 -6.50
CA GLY A 100 6.59 -4.29 -7.70
C GLY A 100 5.49 -5.33 -7.78
N TYR A 101 5.60 -6.20 -8.78
CA TYR A 101 4.72 -7.36 -8.90
C TYR A 101 5.39 -8.51 -9.64
N GLN A 102 4.91 -9.71 -9.35
CA GLN A 102 5.19 -10.91 -10.13
C GLN A 102 4.07 -11.13 -11.14
N VAL A 103 4.41 -11.56 -12.37
CA VAL A 103 3.44 -11.95 -13.39
C VAL A 103 3.67 -13.39 -13.83
N GLY A 104 2.59 -14.15 -14.00
CA GLY A 104 2.67 -15.54 -14.44
C GLY A 104 1.44 -15.96 -15.25
N PHE A 105 1.69 -16.73 -16.31
CA PHE A 105 0.66 -17.29 -17.19
C PHE A 105 1.10 -18.67 -17.70
N PRO A 106 0.15 -19.57 -18.03
CA PRO A 106 0.47 -20.98 -18.19
C PRO A 106 1.13 -21.33 -19.53
N ALA A 107 0.87 -20.58 -20.59
CA ALA A 107 1.40 -20.87 -21.93
C ALA A 107 1.53 -19.61 -22.80
N SER A 108 2.45 -19.66 -23.77
CA SER A 108 2.62 -18.63 -24.80
C SER A 108 2.29 -19.18 -26.21
N PHE A 109 1.76 -18.32 -27.07
CA PHE A 109 1.48 -18.62 -28.48
C PHE A 109 2.64 -18.13 -29.35
N ASP A 110 3.22 -19.03 -30.17
CA ASP A 110 4.36 -18.78 -31.07
C ASP A 110 5.67 -18.31 -30.41
N GLY A 111 5.76 -18.35 -29.08
CA GLY A 111 6.98 -18.04 -28.34
C GLY A 111 7.49 -16.60 -28.39
N LYS A 112 6.71 -15.71 -28.99
CA LYS A 112 6.97 -14.28 -29.08
C LYS A 112 6.27 -13.58 -27.94
N LEU A 113 7.00 -13.42 -26.85
CA LEU A 113 6.56 -12.70 -25.68
C LEU A 113 7.20 -11.32 -25.69
N SER A 114 6.38 -10.28 -25.70
CA SER A 114 6.85 -8.91 -25.51
C SER A 114 6.23 -8.37 -24.22
N PHE A 115 7.08 -7.93 -23.31
CA PHE A 115 6.69 -7.17 -22.14
C PHE A 115 6.93 -5.70 -22.40
N GLY A 116 5.96 -4.87 -22.02
CA GLY A 116 6.11 -3.43 -22.00
C GLY A 116 5.55 -2.88 -20.69
N TRP A 117 6.18 -1.84 -20.17
CA TRP A 117 5.62 -1.07 -19.06
C TRP A 117 6.02 0.40 -19.11
N SER A 118 5.26 1.24 -18.41
CA SER A 118 5.51 2.67 -18.29
C SER A 118 5.01 3.20 -16.95
N THR A 119 5.80 4.04 -16.27
CA THR A 119 5.47 4.66 -14.98
C THR A 119 5.01 6.12 -15.18
N PRO A 120 3.71 6.44 -15.26
CA PRO A 120 3.23 7.78 -14.99
C PRO A 120 3.16 8.02 -13.47
N GLY A 121 3.54 9.20 -13.00
CA GLY A 121 3.32 9.69 -11.63
C GLY A 121 3.88 8.83 -10.48
N LEU A 122 5.02 9.22 -9.93
CA LEU A 122 5.51 8.74 -8.62
C LEU A 122 5.38 9.89 -7.61
N GLU A 123 4.70 9.64 -6.49
CA GLU A 123 4.60 10.58 -5.37
C GLU A 123 5.37 10.00 -4.17
N LEU A 124 6.25 10.82 -3.60
CA LEU A 124 7.12 10.45 -2.49
C LEU A 124 6.93 11.47 -1.38
N GLU A 125 6.37 11.03 -0.25
CA GLU A 125 6.29 11.82 0.97
C GLU A 125 7.40 11.36 1.92
N LEU A 126 8.48 12.13 1.97
CA LEU A 126 9.54 11.95 2.95
C LEU A 126 9.28 12.91 4.11
N GLY A 127 9.03 12.37 5.30
CA GLY A 127 8.97 13.18 6.52
C GLY A 127 10.35 13.73 6.84
N LEU A 128 10.73 14.89 6.27
CA LEU A 128 12.06 15.45 6.44
C LEU A 128 12.03 16.86 7.02
N ASP A 129 12.28 16.93 8.32
CA ASP A 129 13.04 18.02 8.93
C ASP A 129 14.55 17.73 8.69
N GLY A 130 15.01 17.77 7.43
CA GLY A 130 16.41 17.51 7.10
C GLY A 130 16.66 17.07 5.66
N GLY A 131 17.11 18.00 4.82
CA GLY A 131 17.27 17.80 3.38
C GLY A 131 18.23 16.67 2.98
N GLY A 132 17.65 15.58 2.48
CA GLY A 132 18.33 14.58 1.64
C GLY A 132 17.87 14.75 0.19
N ALA A 133 18.82 14.78 -0.75
CA ALA A 133 18.51 14.76 -2.18
C ALA A 133 18.17 13.31 -2.58
N VAL A 134 16.95 13.09 -3.07
CA VAL A 134 16.51 11.78 -3.58
C VAL A 134 16.99 11.62 -5.01
N THR A 135 17.84 10.63 -5.24
CA THR A 135 18.19 10.14 -6.57
C THR A 135 17.32 8.91 -6.86
N LEU A 136 16.46 8.98 -7.87
CA LEU A 136 15.76 7.81 -8.42
C LEU A 136 16.75 7.05 -9.31
N ASP A 137 17.54 6.18 -8.71
CA ASP A 137 18.41 5.28 -9.45
C ASP A 137 17.59 4.04 -9.83
N SER A 138 17.36 3.85 -11.13
CA SER A 138 16.77 2.65 -11.76
C SER A 138 15.26 2.68 -12.09
N LEU A 139 14.95 3.18 -13.30
CA LEU A 139 13.76 2.83 -14.09
C LEU A 139 14.20 1.84 -15.19
N ILE A 140 14.66 0.63 -14.85
CA ILE A 140 15.21 -0.30 -15.85
C ILE A 140 14.06 -1.03 -16.57
N PRO A 141 13.77 -0.74 -17.85
CA PRO A 141 13.01 -1.65 -18.69
C PRO A 141 13.87 -2.91 -18.93
N GLN A 142 13.46 -4.05 -18.38
CA GLN A 142 14.06 -5.33 -18.76
C GLN A 142 13.46 -5.78 -20.10
N ALA A 143 14.30 -5.83 -21.13
CA ALA A 143 13.96 -6.32 -22.46
C ALA A 143 13.69 -7.83 -22.44
N GLY A 144 12.69 -8.24 -23.22
CA GLY A 144 12.02 -9.55 -23.17
C GLY A 144 12.86 -10.80 -23.44
N VAL A 145 12.35 -11.91 -22.90
CA VAL A 145 12.81 -13.29 -23.11
C VAL A 145 12.09 -13.88 -24.33
N GLU A 146 12.86 -14.43 -25.28
CA GLU A 146 12.35 -15.17 -26.45
C GLU A 146 12.34 -16.69 -26.13
N LEU A 147 11.17 -17.34 -26.15
CA LEU A 147 11.01 -18.76 -25.81
C LEU A 147 9.97 -19.38 -26.74
N GLU A 148 10.36 -20.31 -27.62
CA GLU A 148 9.49 -21.05 -28.57
C GLU A 148 8.17 -21.58 -27.96
N VAL A 149 7.17 -21.87 -28.81
CA VAL A 149 5.85 -22.46 -28.45
C VAL A 149 6.00 -23.51 -27.33
N GLY A 150 5.52 -23.18 -26.13
CA GLY A 150 5.78 -23.99 -24.94
C GLY A 150 5.10 -23.47 -23.68
N PHE A 151 5.42 -24.10 -22.55
CA PHE A 151 5.05 -23.62 -21.21
C PHE A 151 5.37 -22.13 -21.09
N GLY A 152 4.55 -21.36 -20.36
CA GLY A 152 4.84 -19.95 -20.08
C GLY A 152 6.22 -19.78 -19.43
N PRO A 153 6.77 -18.55 -19.37
CA PRO A 153 8.15 -18.29 -18.92
C PRO A 153 8.39 -18.64 -17.44
N GLY A 154 7.35 -19.07 -16.72
CA GLY A 154 7.34 -19.20 -15.27
C GLY A 154 6.74 -17.94 -14.65
N ILE A 155 7.36 -17.50 -13.57
CA ILE A 155 6.96 -16.28 -12.85
C ILE A 155 8.05 -15.24 -13.10
N GLU A 156 7.68 -14.15 -13.75
CA GLU A 156 8.56 -13.00 -13.95
C GLU A 156 8.34 -11.97 -12.84
N THR A 157 9.41 -11.31 -12.41
CA THR A 157 9.37 -10.27 -11.36
C THR A 157 9.67 -8.91 -11.98
N ILE A 158 8.78 -7.94 -11.75
CA ILE A 158 8.91 -6.57 -12.23
C ILE A 158 9.00 -5.67 -11.00
N GLU A 159 10.12 -4.97 -10.87
CA GLU A 159 10.30 -3.88 -9.92
C GLU A 159 9.76 -2.60 -10.58
N ALA A 160 8.62 -2.13 -10.08
CA ALA A 160 7.87 -1.07 -10.73
C ALA A 160 8.43 0.31 -10.38
N ALA A 161 8.81 0.51 -9.13
CA ALA A 161 9.58 1.65 -8.68
C ALA A 161 10.41 1.28 -7.44
N THR A 162 11.57 1.92 -7.32
CA THR A 162 12.50 1.79 -6.21
C THR A 162 12.93 3.19 -5.76
N GLY A 163 13.19 3.36 -4.46
CA GLY A 163 13.70 4.61 -3.92
C GLY A 163 14.44 4.41 -2.60
N GLU A 164 15.42 5.27 -2.36
CA GLU A 164 16.11 5.39 -1.08
C GLU A 164 15.14 5.96 -0.03
N ILE A 165 15.19 5.41 1.19
CA ILE A 165 14.38 5.79 2.33
C ILE A 165 15.25 6.03 3.56
N SER A 166 14.80 6.93 4.41
CA SER A 166 15.41 7.18 5.71
C SER A 166 14.35 7.53 6.76
N GLY A 167 14.71 7.40 8.03
CA GLY A 167 13.81 7.64 9.17
C GLY A 167 13.00 6.40 9.56
N ASP A 168 12.07 6.58 10.50
CA ASP A 168 11.33 5.50 11.14
C ASP A 168 9.98 5.17 10.48
N GLU A 169 9.49 6.03 9.58
CA GLU A 169 8.32 5.75 8.75
C GLU A 169 8.32 6.57 7.45
N GLY A 170 7.65 6.05 6.42
CA GLY A 170 7.50 6.75 5.15
C GLY A 170 6.88 5.87 4.07
N PHE A 171 6.65 6.42 2.88
CA PHE A 171 6.08 5.67 1.77
C PHE A 171 6.49 6.20 0.39
N ILE A 172 6.44 5.32 -0.60
CA ILE A 172 6.37 5.66 -2.03
C ILE A 172 4.98 5.29 -2.56
N ARG A 173 4.41 6.13 -3.42
CA ARG A 173 3.13 5.87 -4.08
C ARG A 173 3.30 5.90 -5.58
N MET A 174 2.69 4.92 -6.23
CA MET A 174 2.72 4.74 -7.67
C MET A 174 1.30 4.75 -8.21
N HIS A 175 1.07 5.53 -9.27
CA HIS A 175 -0.25 5.62 -9.88
C HIS A 175 -0.18 5.62 -11.42
N GLY A 176 -0.73 4.57 -12.01
CA GLY A 176 -0.91 4.41 -13.44
C GLY A 176 0.21 3.61 -14.08
N PHE A 177 0.97 2.82 -13.31
CA PHE A 177 1.99 1.94 -13.87
C PHE A 177 1.37 1.01 -14.88
N HIS A 178 1.68 1.22 -16.14
CA HIS A 178 1.16 0.44 -17.26
C HIS A 178 1.96 -0.84 -17.38
N GLY A 179 1.28 -1.97 -17.54
CA GLY A 179 1.91 -3.25 -17.86
C GLY A 179 1.17 -3.91 -19.02
N THR A 180 1.93 -4.52 -19.93
CA THR A 180 1.38 -5.32 -21.03
C THR A 180 2.22 -6.55 -21.30
N VAL A 181 1.54 -7.64 -21.65
CA VAL A 181 2.17 -8.86 -22.14
C VAL A 181 1.35 -9.43 -23.31
N THR A 182 2.01 -9.81 -24.39
CA THR A 182 1.37 -10.36 -25.59
C THR A 182 1.73 -11.82 -25.85
N GLY A 183 0.89 -12.52 -26.61
CA GLY A 183 1.08 -13.95 -26.90
C GLY A 183 0.65 -14.86 -25.75
N VAL A 184 -0.16 -14.39 -24.80
CA VAL A 184 -0.58 -15.19 -23.64
C VAL A 184 -1.76 -16.11 -23.98
N VAL A 185 -1.63 -17.37 -23.58
CA VAL A 185 -2.70 -18.37 -23.60
C VAL A 185 -3.05 -18.74 -22.16
N GLY A 186 -4.33 -18.56 -21.80
CA GLY A 186 -4.83 -18.81 -20.45
C GLY A 186 -4.94 -17.56 -19.58
N PRO A 187 -5.20 -17.74 -18.26
CA PRO A 187 -5.31 -16.65 -17.31
C PRO A 187 -3.94 -16.04 -17.00
N THR A 188 -3.92 -14.72 -16.79
CA THR A 188 -2.73 -14.00 -16.31
C THR A 188 -2.91 -13.70 -14.83
N ASN A 189 -1.91 -14.07 -14.03
CA ASN A 189 -1.89 -13.83 -12.60
C ASN A 189 -0.83 -12.78 -12.28
N ILE A 190 -1.21 -11.80 -11.47
CA ILE A 190 -0.33 -10.74 -10.97
C ILE A 190 -0.31 -10.81 -9.45
N ARG A 191 0.88 -10.91 -8.85
CA ARG A 191 1.06 -10.87 -7.39
C ARG A 191 1.90 -9.64 -7.02
N PRO A 192 1.28 -8.59 -6.46
CA PRO A 192 2.00 -7.40 -6.02
C PRO A 192 2.88 -7.71 -4.80
N PHE A 193 3.98 -6.98 -4.66
CA PHE A 193 4.86 -7.07 -3.51
C PHE A 193 5.44 -5.70 -3.14
N VAL A 194 5.86 -5.59 -1.88
CA VAL A 194 6.68 -4.50 -1.36
C VAL A 194 7.89 -5.10 -0.66
N THR A 195 9.08 -4.60 -0.99
CA THR A 195 10.33 -4.98 -0.34
C THR A 195 10.95 -3.76 0.34
N VAL A 196 11.41 -3.94 1.58
CA VAL A 196 12.26 -2.97 2.28
C VAL A 196 13.59 -3.65 2.56
N LYS A 197 14.67 -2.98 2.17
CA LYS A 197 16.05 -3.44 2.35
C LYS A 197 16.84 -2.40 3.14
N SER A 198 17.26 -2.75 4.34
CA SER A 198 18.17 -1.95 5.15
C SER A 198 19.56 -1.89 4.51
N SER A 199 20.25 -0.76 4.70
CA SER A 199 21.67 -0.60 4.37
C SER A 199 22.58 -1.61 5.10
N ASP A 200 22.15 -2.15 6.25
CA ASP A 200 22.84 -3.20 7.00
C ASP A 200 22.58 -4.63 6.46
N GLY A 201 21.76 -4.75 5.40
CA GLY A 201 21.51 -6.00 4.68
C GLY A 201 20.24 -6.76 5.09
N GLY A 202 19.52 -6.30 6.13
CA GLY A 202 18.20 -6.83 6.46
C GLY A 202 17.22 -6.59 5.31
N THR A 203 16.52 -7.64 4.84
CA THR A 203 15.55 -7.51 3.73
C THR A 203 14.24 -8.19 4.11
N VAL A 204 13.14 -7.48 3.98
CA VAL A 204 11.79 -8.00 4.21
C VAL A 204 10.91 -7.72 3.01
N THR A 205 10.17 -8.73 2.58
CA THR A 205 9.20 -8.61 1.47
C THR A 205 7.83 -9.06 1.96
N THR A 206 6.82 -8.24 1.71
CA THR A 206 5.42 -8.64 1.85
C THR A 206 4.81 -8.88 0.48
N TYR A 207 3.90 -9.84 0.39
CA TYR A 207 3.20 -10.20 -0.84
C TYR A 207 1.70 -10.01 -0.65
N GLY A 208 1.08 -9.27 -1.56
CA GLY A 208 -0.37 -9.09 -1.58
C GLY A 208 -1.11 -10.28 -2.20
N LYS A 209 -2.45 -10.21 -2.16
CA LYS A 209 -3.32 -11.19 -2.83
C LYS A 209 -3.05 -11.21 -4.34
N PRO A 210 -3.03 -12.39 -5.00
CA PRO A 210 -2.99 -12.46 -6.45
C PRO A 210 -4.24 -11.86 -7.11
N TRP A 211 -4.04 -11.24 -8.28
CA TRP A 211 -5.08 -10.73 -9.18
C TRP A 211 -5.06 -11.56 -10.45
N THR A 212 -6.22 -12.01 -10.91
CA THR A 212 -6.33 -12.90 -12.08
C THR A 212 -7.27 -12.28 -13.10
N LEU A 213 -6.85 -12.27 -14.36
CA LEU A 213 -7.72 -12.06 -15.52
C LEU A 213 -8.14 -13.38 -16.16
#